data_AF-J8F119-F1
#
_entry.id   AF-J8F119-F1
#
_cell.length_a   1.000
_cell.length_b   1.000
_cell.length_c   1.000
_cell.angle_alpha   90.00
_cell.angle_beta   90.00
_cell.angle_gamma   90.00
#
_symmetry.space_group_name_H-M   'P 1'
#
loop_
_entity.id
_entity.type
_entity.pdbx_description
1 polymer ?
#
loop_
_entity_poly.entity_id
_entity_poly.type
_entity_poly.pdbx_seq_one_letter_code
_entity_poly.pdbx_strand_id
1 'polypeptide(L)'
;MNKKLLTTLLCSTFLFGLSACSSHDTSSSNTKNEQETSKETKNDELSNKDPQKELPTHEDSSGVYISIGSVDSLDVIGNGEVKAQGVFKVLDVRVHNGHEEPITLNSNNFKLIDGTGREYHISNEFQLVLKAANTATFKFGVLNPSENLEGNIVFDVPKKTQGLTLKINGDMLDKGIELKVE
;
A
#
# COMPACT_ATOMS: atom_id res chain seq x y z
N MET A 1 33.17 -2.47 41.90
CA MET A 1 33.79 -1.22 42.40
C MET A 1 33.86 -0.24 41.23
N ASN A 2 33.50 1.03 41.43
CA ASN A 2 33.49 2.13 40.42
C ASN A 2 32.41 1.99 39.31
N LYS A 3 31.67 3.03 38.90
CA LYS A 3 31.54 4.44 39.33
C LYS A 3 30.06 4.88 39.17
N LYS A 4 29.60 5.81 40.01
CA LYS A 4 28.25 6.41 39.92
C LYS A 4 28.21 7.47 38.81
N LEU A 5 27.15 7.54 38.01
CA LEU A 5 26.78 8.77 37.29
C LEU A 5 25.76 9.54 38.13
N LEU A 6 25.97 10.85 38.23
CA LEU A 6 25.17 11.78 39.01
C LEU A 6 24.44 12.71 38.03
N THR A 7 23.11 12.62 37.95
CA THR A 7 22.32 13.47 37.05
C THR A 7 22.07 14.83 37.69
N THR A 8 22.67 15.89 37.14
CA THR A 8 22.47 17.26 37.63
C THR A 8 21.22 17.90 37.03
N LEU A 9 20.31 18.31 37.92
CA LEU A 9 19.13 19.12 37.64
C LEU A 9 19.52 20.61 37.60
N LEU A 10 19.11 21.36 36.58
CA LEU A 10 19.13 22.83 36.61
C LEU A 10 17.76 23.40 36.21
N CYS A 11 17.27 24.34 37.02
CA CYS A 11 15.99 25.00 36.83
C CYS A 11 16.11 26.32 36.04
N SER A 12 15.00 26.63 35.40
CA SER A 12 14.59 27.84 34.67
C SER A 12 14.94 29.19 35.30
N THR A 13 15.00 30.24 34.46
CA THR A 13 14.24 31.48 34.69
C THR A 13 13.91 32.22 33.38
N PHE A 14 12.74 32.87 33.39
CA PHE A 14 12.19 33.74 32.34
C PHE A 14 12.90 35.10 32.27
N LEU A 15 12.89 35.73 31.09
CA LEU A 15 12.80 37.19 30.98
C LEU A 15 11.75 37.61 29.94
N PHE A 16 10.91 38.55 30.32
CA PHE A 16 9.82 39.11 29.51
C PHE A 16 10.32 40.28 28.64
N GLY A 17 9.71 40.45 27.47
CA GLY A 17 9.84 41.65 26.65
C GLY A 17 8.52 41.94 25.92
N LEU A 18 7.64 42.72 26.56
CA LEU A 18 6.46 43.30 25.92
C LEU A 18 6.75 44.76 25.58
N SER A 19 6.43 45.17 24.35
CA SER A 19 6.24 46.58 23.98
C SER A 19 4.98 46.68 23.12
N ALA A 20 4.15 47.67 23.41
CA ALA A 20 2.79 47.78 22.91
C ALA A 20 2.70 48.66 21.64
N CYS A 21 1.65 48.45 20.84
CA CYS A 21 0.54 49.42 20.78
C CYS A 21 -0.68 48.86 20.01
N SER A 22 -1.79 49.59 20.14
CA SER A 22 -3.17 49.31 19.65
C SER A 22 -3.28 49.22 18.10
N SER A 23 -4.38 48.75 17.48
CA SER A 23 -5.80 48.94 17.84
C SER A 23 -6.74 47.85 17.29
N HIS A 24 -7.97 47.79 17.81
CA HIS A 24 -9.11 47.06 17.22
C HIS A 24 -9.46 47.58 15.81
N ASP A 25 -9.95 46.72 14.90
CA ASP A 25 -11.41 46.62 14.67
C ASP A 25 -11.85 45.40 13.82
N THR A 26 -13.15 45.30 13.55
CA THR A 26 -13.88 44.05 13.33
C THR A 26 -14.57 43.95 11.95
N SER A 27 -14.64 42.73 11.39
CA SER A 27 -15.65 42.25 10.41
C SER A 27 -15.69 42.76 8.95
N SER A 28 -15.54 41.80 8.02
CA SER A 28 -16.35 41.59 6.79
C SER A 28 -16.43 42.61 5.64
N SER A 29 -16.09 42.06 4.45
CA SER A 29 -16.80 42.17 3.16
C SER A 29 -16.32 43.13 2.03
N ASN A 30 -16.09 42.48 0.88
CA ASN A 30 -16.41 42.84 -0.51
C ASN A 30 -15.58 43.82 -1.38
N THR A 31 -15.03 43.23 -2.48
CA THR A 31 -14.94 43.72 -3.89
C THR A 31 -14.40 45.13 -4.18
N LYS A 32 -13.32 45.35 -4.96
CA LYS A 32 -13.15 45.21 -6.44
C LYS A 32 -11.74 45.72 -6.85
N ASN A 33 -11.15 45.55 -8.05
CA ASN A 33 -11.45 44.82 -9.32
C ASN A 33 -10.08 44.42 -9.98
N GLU A 34 -9.99 44.31 -11.32
CA GLU A 34 -8.79 44.10 -12.18
C GLU A 34 -8.09 42.74 -11.98
N GLN A 35 -8.20 41.70 -12.84
CA GLN A 35 -8.51 41.58 -14.28
C GLN A 35 -7.55 42.42 -15.13
N GLU A 36 -6.63 41.85 -15.92
CA GLU A 36 -6.82 40.90 -17.04
C GLU A 36 -5.54 40.06 -17.33
N THR A 37 -5.47 39.04 -18.20
CA THR A 37 -6.44 38.04 -18.76
C THR A 37 -5.64 37.07 -19.66
N SER A 38 -5.84 35.75 -19.52
CA SER A 38 -5.53 34.69 -20.52
C SER A 38 -4.04 34.41 -20.87
N LYS A 39 -3.61 33.24 -21.37
CA LYS A 39 -4.37 32.19 -22.08
C LYS A 39 -4.13 30.76 -21.58
N GLU A 40 -5.24 30.03 -21.62
CA GLU A 40 -5.42 28.58 -21.59
C GLU A 40 -4.85 27.90 -22.85
N THR A 41 -4.33 26.67 -22.70
CA THR A 41 -4.40 25.64 -23.75
C THR A 41 -4.63 24.28 -23.11
N LYS A 42 -5.82 23.74 -23.36
CA LYS A 42 -6.24 22.36 -23.11
C LYS A 42 -5.63 21.42 -24.17
N ASN A 43 -5.21 20.23 -23.75
CA ASN A 43 -5.16 18.96 -24.51
C ASN A 43 -5.04 17.86 -23.43
N ASP A 44 -6.12 17.20 -23.03
CA ASP A 44 -6.77 16.07 -23.71
C ASP A 44 -5.82 14.91 -24.06
N GLU A 45 -6.12 13.78 -23.40
CA GLU A 45 -6.07 12.40 -23.89
C GLU A 45 -4.73 11.68 -24.17
N LEU A 46 -4.36 10.85 -23.19
CA LEU A 46 -3.73 9.52 -23.30
C LEU A 46 -3.86 8.92 -21.89
N SER A 47 -4.94 8.24 -21.50
CA SER A 47 -5.71 7.24 -22.24
C SER A 47 -4.83 6.13 -22.82
N ASN A 48 -4.14 5.44 -21.92
CA ASN A 48 -4.07 3.98 -22.00
C ASN A 48 -4.53 3.41 -20.66
N LYS A 49 -5.85 3.45 -20.45
CA LYS A 49 -6.49 2.32 -19.77
C LYS A 49 -6.30 1.15 -20.73
N ASP A 50 -5.32 0.30 -20.45
CA ASP A 50 -5.31 -1.03 -21.04
C ASP A 50 -6.70 -1.64 -20.73
N PRO A 51 -7.44 -2.18 -21.72
CA PRO A 51 -8.77 -2.74 -21.48
C PRO A 51 -8.71 -3.75 -20.34
N GLN A 52 -9.83 -3.94 -19.64
CA GLN A 52 -9.91 -4.93 -18.56
C GLN A 52 -9.33 -6.27 -19.04
N LYS A 53 -8.10 -6.56 -18.63
CA LYS A 53 -7.56 -7.90 -18.63
C LYS A 53 -8.45 -8.63 -17.65
N GLU A 54 -9.43 -9.37 -18.20
CA GLU A 54 -10.39 -10.13 -17.41
C GLU A 54 -9.59 -10.89 -16.36
N LEU A 55 -9.84 -10.57 -15.09
CA LEU A 55 -9.04 -11.13 -14.02
C LEU A 55 -9.21 -12.65 -14.10
N PRO A 56 -8.13 -13.45 -13.94
CA PRO A 56 -8.25 -14.89 -13.87
C PRO A 56 -9.13 -15.22 -12.66
N THR A 57 -10.42 -15.35 -12.91
CA THR A 57 -11.45 -15.60 -11.90
C THR A 57 -11.45 -17.10 -11.71
N HIS A 58 -10.48 -17.57 -10.91
CA HIS A 58 -10.46 -18.95 -10.48
C HIS A 58 -11.61 -19.15 -9.49
N GLU A 59 -12.75 -19.58 -10.02
CA GLU A 59 -13.87 -20.12 -9.26
C GLU A 59 -13.40 -21.40 -8.57
N ASP A 60 -12.95 -21.29 -7.32
CA ASP A 60 -12.68 -22.45 -6.47
C ASP A 60 -13.99 -22.98 -5.88
N SER A 61 -14.10 -24.29 -5.71
CA SER A 61 -15.32 -24.93 -5.18
C SER A 61 -15.61 -24.56 -3.73
N SER A 62 -14.65 -23.96 -3.03
CA SER A 62 -14.82 -23.41 -1.69
C SER A 62 -15.84 -22.28 -1.64
N GLY A 63 -15.89 -21.42 -2.67
CA GLY A 63 -16.61 -20.15 -2.62
C GLY A 63 -15.78 -18.96 -2.12
N VAL A 64 -14.46 -19.11 -1.93
CA VAL A 64 -13.55 -17.96 -1.83
C VAL A 64 -13.09 -17.57 -3.24
N TYR A 65 -13.31 -16.31 -3.61
CA TYR A 65 -12.88 -15.79 -4.91
C TYR A 65 -11.63 -14.94 -4.72
N ILE A 66 -10.56 -15.27 -5.44
CA ILE A 66 -9.27 -14.56 -5.38
C ILE A 66 -8.90 -14.10 -6.78
N SER A 67 -8.43 -12.86 -6.88
CA SER A 67 -8.08 -12.26 -8.18
C SER A 67 -6.93 -11.26 -8.06
N ILE A 68 -6.20 -11.05 -9.16
CA ILE A 68 -5.08 -10.12 -9.26
C ILE A 68 -5.44 -9.00 -10.23
N GLY A 69 -5.33 -7.75 -9.78
CA GLY A 69 -5.49 -6.54 -10.57
C GLY A 69 -4.17 -6.13 -11.27
N SER A 70 -3.64 -4.97 -10.91
CA SER A 70 -2.34 -4.51 -11.40
C SER A 70 -1.16 -5.32 -10.84
N VAL A 71 -0.09 -5.40 -11.64
CA VAL A 71 1.17 -6.05 -11.27
C VAL A 71 2.31 -5.11 -11.66
N ASP A 72 2.85 -4.39 -10.68
CA ASP A 72 3.94 -3.44 -10.90
C ASP A 72 5.30 -4.08 -10.60
N SER A 73 6.30 -3.69 -11.39
CA SER A 73 7.70 -4.09 -11.21
C SER A 73 8.55 -2.85 -10.94
N LEU A 74 9.00 -2.67 -9.70
CA LEU A 74 9.61 -1.42 -9.24
C LEU A 74 11.04 -1.64 -8.68
N ASP A 75 11.99 -0.81 -9.08
CA ASP A 75 13.33 -0.77 -8.45
C ASP A 75 13.32 -0.08 -7.08
N VAL A 76 12.32 0.78 -6.83
CA VAL A 76 12.17 1.57 -5.59
C VAL A 76 10.70 1.68 -5.14
N ILE A 77 10.50 1.81 -3.84
CA ILE A 77 9.21 2.11 -3.18
C ILE A 77 9.41 3.22 -2.14
N GLY A 78 8.34 3.60 -1.42
CA GLY A 78 8.43 4.58 -0.34
C GLY A 78 8.83 5.96 -0.85
N ASN A 79 8.15 6.46 -1.90
CA ASN A 79 8.51 7.70 -2.61
C ASN A 79 9.95 7.75 -3.16
N GLY A 80 10.61 6.59 -3.32
CA GLY A 80 11.98 6.47 -3.83
C GLY A 80 13.04 6.22 -2.76
N GLU A 81 12.68 6.20 -1.47
CA GLU A 81 13.61 6.07 -0.35
C GLU A 81 14.17 4.65 -0.20
N VAL A 82 13.40 3.62 -0.56
CA VAL A 82 13.76 2.21 -0.35
C VAL A 82 13.99 1.52 -1.70
N LYS A 83 15.18 0.94 -1.88
CA LYS A 83 15.58 0.17 -3.07
C LYS A 83 15.36 -1.33 -2.86
N ALA A 84 14.93 -2.03 -3.91
CA ALA A 84 14.88 -3.48 -3.93
C ALA A 84 16.28 -4.10 -3.87
N GLN A 85 16.42 -5.27 -3.24
CA GLN A 85 17.61 -6.11 -3.37
C GLN A 85 17.67 -6.72 -4.77
N GLY A 86 16.52 -7.14 -5.29
CA GLY A 86 16.33 -7.48 -6.69
C GLY A 86 15.42 -6.46 -7.38
N VAL A 87 14.13 -6.78 -7.47
CA VAL A 87 13.04 -5.94 -7.99
C VAL A 87 11.80 -6.19 -7.14
N PHE A 88 11.06 -5.14 -6.79
CA PHE A 88 9.78 -5.30 -6.13
C PHE A 88 8.73 -5.76 -7.13
N LYS A 89 7.97 -6.80 -6.77
CA LYS A 89 6.72 -7.17 -7.43
C LYS A 89 5.59 -6.76 -6.50
N VAL A 90 4.81 -5.77 -6.93
CA VAL A 90 3.67 -5.23 -6.18
C VAL A 90 2.40 -5.66 -6.90
N LEU A 91 1.58 -6.48 -6.24
CA LEU A 91 0.38 -7.09 -6.82
C LEU A 91 -0.85 -6.53 -6.10
N ASP A 92 -1.77 -5.91 -6.83
CA ASP A 92 -3.11 -5.62 -6.32
C ASP A 92 -3.90 -6.93 -6.22
N VAL A 93 -4.24 -7.36 -5.00
CA VAL A 93 -4.96 -8.62 -4.76
C VAL A 93 -6.32 -8.33 -4.15
N ARG A 94 -7.36 -8.98 -4.67
CA ARG A 94 -8.71 -8.96 -4.09
C ARG A 94 -9.11 -10.37 -3.64
N VAL A 95 -9.74 -10.45 -2.47
CA VAL A 95 -10.34 -11.66 -1.92
C VAL A 95 -11.77 -11.37 -1.50
N HIS A 96 -12.71 -12.20 -1.95
CA HIS A 96 -14.11 -12.22 -1.51
C HIS A 96 -14.39 -13.50 -0.73
N ASN A 97 -15.03 -13.37 0.43
CA ASN A 97 -15.53 -14.52 1.19
C ASN A 97 -16.98 -14.82 0.79
N GLY A 98 -17.21 -15.84 -0.03
CA GLY A 98 -18.55 -16.32 -0.38
C GLY A 98 -19.11 -17.40 0.56
N HIS A 99 -18.40 -17.78 1.63
CA HIS A 99 -18.92 -18.70 2.64
C HIS A 99 -19.94 -18.01 3.57
N GLU A 100 -20.72 -18.83 4.29
CA GLU A 100 -21.59 -18.40 5.39
C GLU A 100 -20.83 -18.16 6.71
N GLU A 101 -19.54 -18.52 6.78
CA GLU A 101 -18.68 -18.38 7.97
C GLU A 101 -17.46 -17.45 7.71
N PRO A 102 -16.87 -16.80 8.73
CA PRO A 102 -15.69 -15.95 8.54
C PRO A 102 -14.43 -16.76 8.18
N ILE A 103 -13.64 -16.26 7.25
CA ILE A 103 -12.32 -16.83 6.90
C ILE A 103 -11.19 -16.02 7.51
N THR A 104 -10.03 -16.66 7.76
CA THR A 104 -8.81 -15.98 8.24
C THR A 104 -7.76 -15.95 7.14
N LEU A 105 -7.26 -14.76 6.83
CA LEU A 105 -6.21 -14.51 5.84
C LEU A 105 -4.93 -14.04 6.54
N ASN A 106 -3.83 -14.75 6.30
CA ASN A 106 -2.49 -14.50 6.82
C ASN A 106 -1.51 -14.28 5.65
N SER A 107 -0.43 -13.53 5.84
CA SER A 107 0.57 -13.33 4.78
C SER A 107 1.25 -14.62 4.33
N ASN A 108 1.34 -15.63 5.18
CA ASN A 108 1.87 -16.95 4.82
C ASN A 108 0.95 -17.76 3.89
N ASN A 109 -0.33 -17.39 3.75
CA ASN A 109 -1.21 -18.03 2.77
C ASN A 109 -0.76 -17.71 1.34
N PHE A 110 -0.08 -16.57 1.12
CA PHE A 110 0.29 -16.05 -0.17
C PHE A 110 1.81 -16.20 -0.40
N LYS A 111 2.17 -16.90 -1.47
CA LYS A 111 3.56 -17.03 -1.92
C LYS A 111 3.66 -16.72 -3.40
N LEU A 112 4.69 -15.98 -3.79
CA LEU A 112 5.02 -15.80 -5.19
C LEU A 112 6.01 -16.90 -5.59
N ILE A 113 5.74 -17.61 -6.68
CA ILE A 113 6.57 -18.72 -7.19
C ILE A 113 7.05 -18.34 -8.59
N ASP A 114 8.29 -18.70 -8.92
CA ASP A 114 8.85 -18.49 -10.27
C ASP A 114 8.83 -19.75 -11.15
N GLY A 115 9.19 -19.58 -12.42
CA GLY A 115 9.25 -20.67 -13.40
C GLY A 115 10.30 -21.76 -13.11
N THR A 116 11.09 -21.65 -12.03
CA THR A 116 11.98 -22.71 -11.55
C THR A 116 11.51 -23.35 -10.23
N GLY A 117 10.36 -22.92 -9.71
CA GLY A 117 9.76 -23.44 -8.48
C GLY A 117 10.30 -22.83 -7.18
N ARG A 118 11.01 -21.70 -7.24
CA ARG A 118 11.46 -20.98 -6.04
C ARG A 118 10.31 -20.18 -5.45
N GLU A 119 10.06 -20.35 -4.15
CA GLU A 119 9.04 -19.61 -3.41
C GLU A 119 9.60 -18.33 -2.77
N TYR A 120 8.80 -17.27 -2.80
CA TYR A 120 9.05 -15.96 -2.19
C TYR A 120 7.90 -15.59 -1.26
N HIS A 121 8.24 -15.10 -0.06
CA HIS A 121 7.26 -14.64 0.94
C HIS A 121 6.97 -13.14 0.78
N ILE A 122 5.77 -12.72 1.20
CA ILE A 122 5.42 -11.31 1.30
C ILE A 122 6.43 -10.59 2.21
N SER A 123 6.94 -9.47 1.72
CA SER A 123 7.94 -8.66 2.42
C SER A 123 7.25 -7.68 3.36
N ASN A 124 6.87 -8.15 4.55
CA ASN A 124 6.07 -7.38 5.54
C ASN A 124 6.68 -6.01 5.87
N GLU A 125 8.01 -5.87 5.94
CA GLU A 125 8.68 -4.58 6.16
C GLU A 125 8.38 -3.57 5.02
N PHE A 126 8.46 -4.04 3.77
CA PHE A 126 8.13 -3.22 2.59
C PHE A 126 6.64 -2.94 2.47
N GLN A 127 5.78 -3.79 3.04
CA GLN A 127 4.36 -3.52 3.20
C GLN A 127 4.11 -2.28 4.07
N LEU A 128 4.87 -2.12 5.16
CA LEU A 128 4.81 -0.93 6.01
C LEU A 128 5.31 0.33 5.27
N VAL A 129 6.36 0.20 4.44
CA VAL A 129 6.87 1.30 3.60
C VAL A 129 5.83 1.78 2.58
N LEU A 130 5.17 0.85 1.87
CA LEU A 130 4.08 1.18 0.95
C LEU A 130 2.94 1.92 1.67
N LYS A 131 2.53 1.42 2.85
CA LYS A 131 1.50 2.06 3.68
C LYS A 131 1.89 3.47 4.13
N ALA A 132 3.14 3.68 4.54
CA ALA A 132 3.67 4.99 4.94
C ALA A 132 3.70 5.99 3.77
N ALA A 133 3.90 5.51 2.54
CA ALA A 133 3.79 6.30 1.32
C ALA A 133 2.34 6.42 0.79
N ASN A 134 1.33 6.17 1.62
CA ASN A 134 -0.10 6.21 1.28
C ASN A 134 -0.54 5.28 0.14
N THR A 135 0.24 4.26 -0.19
CA THR A 135 -0.19 3.18 -1.10
C THR A 135 -1.10 2.21 -0.34
N ALA A 136 -2.24 1.85 -0.93
CA ALA A 136 -3.19 0.94 -0.29
C ALA A 136 -2.59 -0.48 -0.16
N THR A 137 -2.55 -1.02 1.06
CA THR A 137 -1.94 -2.33 1.36
C THR A 137 -2.99 -3.34 1.81
N PHE A 138 -2.86 -4.58 1.36
CA PHE A 138 -3.70 -5.69 1.80
C PHE A 138 -3.62 -5.87 3.33
N LYS A 139 -4.77 -6.11 3.99
CA LYS A 139 -4.87 -6.17 5.46
C LYS A 139 -5.20 -7.59 5.93
N PHE A 140 -4.18 -8.38 6.24
CA PHE A 140 -4.34 -9.71 6.84
C PHE A 140 -5.15 -9.65 8.15
N GLY A 141 -6.02 -10.64 8.36
CA GLY A 141 -7.02 -10.65 9.43
C GLY A 141 -8.19 -11.59 9.12
N VAL A 142 -9.30 -11.39 9.82
CA VAL A 142 -10.57 -12.09 9.56
C VAL A 142 -11.37 -11.32 8.50
N LEU A 143 -12.01 -12.05 7.58
CA LEU A 143 -12.94 -11.52 6.56
C LEU A 143 -14.31 -12.19 6.75
N ASN A 144 -15.34 -11.40 7.03
CA ASN A 144 -16.68 -11.94 7.34
C ASN A 144 -17.39 -12.45 6.06
N PRO A 145 -18.47 -13.24 6.21
CA PRO A 145 -19.34 -13.65 5.09
C PRO A 145 -19.75 -12.49 4.19
N SER A 146 -19.68 -12.71 2.88
CA SER A 146 -19.99 -11.73 1.81
C SER A 146 -19.14 -10.44 1.81
N GLU A 147 -18.10 -10.31 2.64
CA GLU A 147 -17.18 -9.17 2.60
C GLU A 147 -16.12 -9.31 1.50
N ASN A 148 -15.47 -8.19 1.18
CA ASN A 148 -14.37 -8.10 0.24
C ASN A 148 -13.17 -7.41 0.91
N LEU A 149 -11.96 -7.91 0.62
CA LEU A 149 -10.71 -7.29 1.01
C LEU A 149 -9.84 -7.10 -0.22
N GLU A 150 -9.32 -5.88 -0.39
CA GLU A 150 -8.40 -5.54 -1.48
C GLU A 150 -7.17 -4.76 -1.00
N GLY A 151 -6.13 -4.75 -1.83
CA GLY A 151 -4.94 -3.93 -1.65
C GLY A 151 -3.67 -4.62 -2.12
N ASN A 152 -2.60 -3.85 -2.16
CA ASN A 152 -1.32 -4.35 -2.66
C ASN A 152 -0.64 -5.30 -1.68
N ILE A 153 -0.06 -6.38 -2.18
CA ILE A 153 0.98 -7.18 -1.52
C ILE A 153 2.33 -6.98 -2.23
N VAL A 154 3.44 -7.02 -1.49
CA VAL A 154 4.79 -6.79 -2.06
C VAL A 154 5.76 -7.94 -1.79
N PHE A 155 6.53 -8.30 -2.82
CA PHE A 155 7.65 -9.24 -2.77
C PHE A 155 8.91 -8.56 -3.30
N ASP A 156 10.08 -8.84 -2.72
CA ASP A 156 11.39 -8.51 -3.32
C ASP A 156 11.98 -9.79 -3.93
N VAL A 157 12.08 -9.85 -5.25
CA VAL A 157 12.55 -11.03 -6.01
C VAL A 157 13.75 -10.67 -6.89
N PRO A 158 14.64 -11.62 -7.24
CA PRO A 158 15.77 -11.33 -8.13
C PRO A 158 15.36 -10.65 -9.44
N LYS A 159 16.14 -9.66 -9.92
CA LYS A 159 15.81 -8.82 -11.11
C LYS A 159 15.47 -9.56 -12.41
N LYS A 160 15.83 -10.84 -12.53
CA LYS A 160 15.62 -11.68 -13.73
C LYS A 160 14.70 -12.88 -13.47
N THR A 161 13.92 -12.84 -12.39
CA THR A 161 12.87 -13.82 -12.13
C THR A 161 11.77 -13.68 -13.19
N GLN A 162 11.28 -14.81 -13.70
CA GLN A 162 10.32 -14.91 -14.80
C GLN A 162 9.33 -16.06 -14.54
N GLY A 163 8.18 -16.03 -15.23
CA GLY A 163 7.17 -17.08 -15.11
C GLY A 163 6.53 -17.09 -13.73
N LEU A 164 6.18 -15.89 -13.27
CA LEU A 164 5.66 -15.68 -11.93
C LEU A 164 4.21 -16.16 -11.79
N THR A 165 3.95 -16.83 -10.67
CA THR A 165 2.63 -17.33 -10.25
C THR A 165 2.42 -17.02 -8.78
N LEU A 166 1.30 -16.37 -8.43
CA LEU A 166 0.87 -16.21 -7.05
C LEU A 166 0.17 -17.50 -6.63
N LYS A 167 0.77 -18.24 -5.69
CA LYS A 167 0.16 -19.39 -5.05
C LYS A 167 -0.51 -18.96 -3.75
N ILE A 168 -1.77 -19.37 -3.58
CA ILE A 168 -2.54 -19.16 -2.36
C ILE A 168 -2.93 -20.52 -1.77
N ASN A 169 -2.63 -20.75 -0.49
CA ASN A 169 -3.05 -21.95 0.23
C ASN A 169 -3.49 -21.58 1.65
N GLY A 170 -4.43 -22.32 2.22
CA GLY A 170 -4.80 -22.24 3.62
C GLY A 170 -6.13 -22.94 3.88
N ASP A 171 -6.52 -23.02 5.14
CA ASP A 171 -7.71 -23.74 5.58
C ASP A 171 -9.03 -23.11 5.10
N MET A 172 -8.96 -21.92 4.47
CA MET A 172 -10.08 -21.26 3.79
C MET A 172 -10.32 -21.73 2.36
N LEU A 173 -9.51 -22.65 1.83
CA LEU A 173 -9.64 -23.20 0.48
C LEU A 173 -9.70 -24.73 0.52
N ASP A 174 -10.53 -25.33 -0.34
CA ASP A 174 -10.56 -26.79 -0.50
C ASP A 174 -9.21 -27.32 -1.02
N LYS A 175 -8.55 -26.52 -1.87
CA LYS A 175 -7.24 -26.78 -2.48
C LYS A 175 -6.48 -25.47 -2.69
N GLY A 176 -5.16 -25.55 -2.75
CA GLY A 176 -4.34 -24.39 -3.12
C GLY A 176 -4.65 -23.89 -4.54
N ILE A 177 -4.79 -22.57 -4.69
CA ILE A 177 -5.03 -21.88 -5.97
C ILE A 177 -3.69 -21.33 -6.49
N GLU A 178 -3.48 -21.39 -7.80
CA GLU A 178 -2.34 -20.80 -8.48
C GLU A 178 -2.80 -19.82 -9.57
N LEU A 179 -2.49 -18.53 -9.38
CA LEU A 179 -2.86 -17.44 -10.28
C LEU A 179 -1.63 -16.93 -11.02
N LYS A 180 -1.65 -17.03 -12.35
CA LYS A 180 -0.54 -16.60 -13.21
C LYS A 180 -0.40 -15.07 -13.18
N VAL A 181 0.82 -14.59 -12.92
CA VAL A 181 1.18 -13.16 -12.82
C VAL A 181 1.75 -12.65 -14.14
N GLU A 182 2.57 -13.46 -14.82
CA GLU A 182 3.27 -13.15 -16.09
C GLU A 182 3.07 -14.24 -17.16
#